data_AF-A0A2R4LZW6-F1
#
_entry.id   AF-A0A2R4LZW6-F1
#
_cell.length_a   1.000
_cell.length_b   1.000
_cell.length_c   1.000
_cell.angle_alpha   90.00
_cell.angle_beta   90.00
_cell.angle_gamma   90.00
#
_symmetry.space_group_name_H-M   'P 1'
#
loop_
_entity.id
_entity.type
_entity.pdbx_description
1 polymer ?
#
loop_
_entity_poly.entity_id
_entity_poly.type
_entity_poly.pdbx_seq_one_letter_code
_entity_poly.pdbx_strand_id
1 'polypeptide(L)'
;MLAIALLAAIAVALFVLAPVPRLAPVAPVSIGLYGVVFLCLYAGLVPPRLLRSFGRVLYVFPPFWGIGAGAVWMIWAHAADADKARIYPGLITGLIVVLGWFVTFVISSYREAEQADRIRRDTLVAIKNEIFALVDKMDNVAIRSNAQLVQDRIASGVTDAQGKESDYFPFATMESEPIVFEALGTSVPGLEEATVAAVVRFYAEYTDLRRMVEDSRTEDIKRLPRDRRVNFHKQLTKRRIGTLRMGLKALVEINFELGIEDPENIGRSGENPEITP
;
A
#
# COMPACT_ATOMS: atom_id res chain seq x y z
N MET A 1 -9.09 13.17 -15.60
CA MET A 1 -10.29 12.76 -16.36
C MET A 1 -10.71 13.78 -17.41
N LEU A 2 -10.91 15.05 -17.04
CA LEU A 2 -11.30 16.12 -17.98
C LEU A 2 -10.33 16.28 -19.17
N ALA A 3 -9.02 16.17 -18.91
CA ALA A 3 -7.98 16.17 -19.94
C ALA A 3 -8.05 15.03 -20.96
N ILE A 4 -8.43 13.81 -20.53
CA ILE A 4 -8.53 12.63 -21.40
C ILE A 4 -9.79 12.70 -22.26
N ALA A 5 -10.90 13.13 -21.66
CA ALA A 5 -12.14 13.41 -22.39
C ALA A 5 -11.96 14.56 -23.40
N LEU A 6 -11.19 15.60 -23.03
CA LEU A 6 -10.84 16.70 -23.92
C LEU A 6 -9.94 16.24 -25.06
N LEU A 7 -8.95 15.38 -24.79
CA LEU A 7 -8.08 14.79 -25.81
C LEU A 7 -8.85 13.90 -26.80
N ALA A 8 -9.77 13.07 -26.29
CA ALA A 8 -10.64 12.25 -27.13
C ALA A 8 -11.59 13.13 -27.96
N ALA A 9 -12.15 14.19 -27.37
CA ALA A 9 -13.00 15.15 -28.05
C ALA A 9 -12.22 15.96 -29.11
N ILE A 10 -10.98 16.36 -28.84
CA ILE A 10 -10.10 17.05 -29.78
C ILE A 10 -9.68 16.11 -30.91
N ALA A 11 -9.37 14.85 -30.64
CA ALA A 11 -9.05 13.86 -31.67
C ALA A 11 -10.25 13.59 -32.60
N VAL A 12 -11.45 13.47 -32.03
CA VAL A 12 -12.71 13.35 -32.80
C VAL A 12 -12.98 14.64 -33.57
N ALA A 13 -12.80 15.81 -32.96
CA ALA A 13 -12.99 17.10 -33.62
C ALA A 13 -12.00 17.28 -34.78
N LEU A 14 -10.72 16.94 -34.62
CA LEU A 14 -9.71 17.01 -35.68
C LEU A 14 -9.99 16.01 -36.81
N PHE A 15 -10.56 14.84 -36.51
CA PHE A 15 -10.94 13.85 -37.51
C PHE A 15 -12.23 14.22 -38.27
N VAL A 16 -13.20 14.84 -37.58
CA VAL A 16 -14.50 15.25 -38.15
C VAL A 16 -14.43 16.60 -38.86
N LEU A 17 -13.63 17.54 -38.37
CA LEU A 17 -13.49 18.89 -38.95
C LEU A 17 -12.38 18.99 -40.00
N ALA A 18 -11.58 17.95 -40.24
CA ALA A 18 -10.66 17.96 -41.36
C ALA A 18 -11.47 18.02 -42.67
N PRO A 19 -11.46 19.15 -43.41
CA PRO A 19 -12.10 19.19 -44.72
C PRO A 19 -11.33 18.21 -45.58
N VAL A 20 -11.96 17.14 -46.06
CA VAL A 20 -11.35 16.23 -47.05
C VAL A 20 -11.12 17.06 -48.31
N PRO A 21 -9.89 17.50 -48.64
CA PRO A 21 -9.66 18.16 -49.89
C PRO A 21 -9.51 17.04 -50.92
N ARG A 22 -10.09 17.23 -52.11
CA ARG A 22 -9.81 16.42 -53.29
C ARG A 22 -8.32 16.54 -53.67
N LEU A 23 -7.40 15.89 -52.95
CA LEU A 23 -5.97 15.87 -53.29
C LEU A 23 -5.34 14.58 -52.73
N ALA A 24 -4.99 13.64 -53.62
CA ALA A 24 -3.84 12.77 -53.40
C ALA A 24 -2.55 13.63 -53.40
N PRO A 25 -1.37 13.21 -52.88
CA PRO A 25 -1.01 12.13 -51.97
C PRO A 25 -0.48 12.71 -50.64
N VAL A 26 -1.23 13.63 -50.01
CA VAL A 26 -0.78 14.32 -48.77
C VAL A 26 -1.26 13.59 -47.49
N ALA A 27 -2.10 12.57 -47.66
CA ALA A 27 -2.68 11.76 -46.59
C ALA A 27 -1.68 11.15 -45.57
N PRO A 28 -0.48 10.64 -45.96
CA PRO A 28 0.42 10.05 -44.95
C PRO A 28 1.09 11.11 -44.06
N VAL A 29 1.30 12.33 -44.57
CA VAL A 29 1.95 13.42 -43.82
C VAL A 29 1.00 14.00 -42.77
N SER A 30 -0.28 14.15 -43.10
CA SER A 30 -1.28 14.62 -42.13
C SER A 30 -1.54 13.59 -41.03
N ILE A 31 -1.65 12.29 -41.36
CA ILE A 31 -1.81 11.21 -40.36
C ILE A 31 -0.60 11.15 -39.42
N GLY A 32 0.62 11.27 -39.95
CA GLY A 32 1.84 11.34 -39.14
C GLY A 32 1.87 12.56 -38.21
N LEU A 33 1.47 13.74 -38.71
CA LEU A 33 1.41 14.97 -37.92
C LEU A 33 0.36 14.88 -36.80
N TYR A 34 -0.83 14.31 -37.08
CA TYR A 34 -1.85 14.07 -36.06
C TYR A 34 -1.41 13.03 -35.03
N GLY A 35 -0.72 11.98 -35.44
CA GLY A 35 -0.12 11.00 -34.52
C GLY A 35 0.95 11.61 -33.62
N VAL A 36 1.79 12.51 -34.14
CA VAL A 36 2.81 13.24 -33.37
C VAL A 36 2.18 14.25 -32.42
N VAL A 37 1.19 15.03 -32.86
CA VAL A 37 0.47 15.97 -31.99
C VAL A 37 -0.31 15.22 -30.91
N PHE A 38 -0.91 14.08 -31.24
CA PHE A 38 -1.55 13.19 -30.26
C PHE A 38 -0.53 12.66 -29.25
N LEU A 39 0.63 12.16 -29.69
CA LEU A 39 1.72 11.71 -28.81
C LEU A 39 2.29 12.84 -27.93
N CYS A 40 2.43 14.05 -28.45
CA CYS A 40 2.93 15.21 -27.71
C CYS A 40 1.91 15.72 -26.67
N LEU A 41 0.63 15.83 -27.04
CA LEU A 41 -0.43 16.17 -26.08
C LEU A 41 -0.60 15.04 -25.05
N TYR A 42 -0.44 13.79 -25.45
CA TYR A 42 -0.46 12.62 -24.56
C TYR A 42 0.69 12.64 -23.55
N ALA A 43 1.92 12.92 -23.98
CA ALA A 43 3.09 13.03 -23.11
C ALA A 43 3.00 14.21 -22.14
N GLY A 44 2.32 15.30 -22.51
CA GLY A 44 2.16 16.49 -21.68
C GLY A 44 0.97 16.47 -20.72
N LEU A 45 -0.14 15.79 -21.06
CA LEU A 45 -1.38 15.78 -20.26
C LEU A 45 -1.57 14.52 -19.41
N VAL A 46 -0.86 13.42 -19.70
CA VAL A 46 -0.99 12.18 -18.94
C VAL A 46 0.00 12.18 -17.77
N PRO A 47 -0.47 12.07 -16.51
CA PRO A 47 0.40 12.00 -15.35
C PRO A 47 1.43 10.87 -15.50
N PRO A 48 2.69 11.04 -15.04
CA PRO A 48 3.73 10.03 -15.16
C PRO A 48 3.38 8.69 -14.50
N ARG A 49 2.47 8.68 -13.52
CA ARG A 49 1.92 7.46 -12.90
C ARG A 49 1.06 6.63 -13.86
N LEU A 50 0.35 7.27 -14.78
CA LEU A 50 -0.46 6.62 -15.82
C LEU A 50 0.39 6.08 -16.96
N LEU A 51 1.51 6.72 -17.30
CA LEU A 51 2.43 6.22 -18.34
C LEU A 51 2.96 4.80 -18.06
N ARG A 52 3.16 4.41 -16.79
CA ARG A 52 3.62 3.06 -16.42
C ARG A 52 2.58 1.97 -16.68
N SER A 53 1.32 2.22 -16.33
CA SER A 53 0.21 1.30 -16.60
C SER A 53 -0.21 1.33 -18.08
N PHE A 54 -0.11 2.48 -18.73
CA PHE A 54 -0.43 2.67 -20.15
C PHE A 54 0.65 2.20 -21.11
N GLY A 55 1.90 2.01 -20.67
CA GLY A 55 2.95 1.43 -21.53
C GLY A 55 2.50 0.09 -22.12
N ARG A 56 1.79 -0.73 -21.34
CA ARG A 56 1.20 -2.00 -21.83
C ARG A 56 0.12 -1.78 -22.88
N VAL A 57 -0.72 -0.75 -22.72
CA VAL A 57 -1.78 -0.37 -23.68
C VAL A 57 -1.15 0.09 -24.99
N LEU A 58 -0.10 0.91 -24.91
CA LEU A 58 0.61 1.44 -26.06
C LEU A 58 1.39 0.36 -26.85
N TYR A 59 1.71 -0.78 -26.23
CA TYR A 59 2.30 -1.93 -26.93
C TYR A 59 1.24 -2.78 -27.66
N VAL A 60 0.03 -2.88 -27.10
CA VAL A 60 -1.05 -3.71 -27.66
C VAL A 60 -1.82 -2.95 -28.75
N PHE A 61 -2.03 -1.64 -28.62
CA PHE A 61 -2.87 -0.87 -29.54
C PHE A 61 -2.35 -0.70 -30.97
N PRO A 62 -1.04 -0.43 -31.22
CA PRO A 62 -0.50 -0.20 -32.56
C PRO A 62 -0.71 -1.34 -33.56
N PRO A 63 -0.53 -2.63 -33.22
CA PRO A 63 -0.80 -3.71 -34.18
C PRO A 63 -2.29 -3.82 -34.52
N PHE A 64 -3.21 -3.65 -33.57
CA PHE A 64 -4.65 -3.65 -33.87
C PHE A 64 -5.08 -2.47 -34.73
N TRP A 65 -4.54 -1.28 -34.46
CA TRP A 65 -4.75 -0.10 -35.30
C TRP A 65 -4.14 -0.26 -36.69
N GLY A 66 -2.95 -0.85 -36.80
CA GLY A 66 -2.29 -1.13 -38.07
C GLY A 66 -3.09 -2.10 -38.94
N ILE A 67 -3.62 -3.16 -38.34
CA ILE A 67 -4.48 -4.13 -39.02
C ILE A 67 -5.81 -3.48 -39.44
N GLY A 68 -6.46 -2.74 -38.54
CA GLY A 68 -7.73 -2.05 -38.82
C GLY A 68 -7.59 -0.98 -39.90
N ALA A 69 -6.59 -0.12 -39.80
CA ALA A 69 -6.31 0.91 -40.80
C ALA A 69 -5.90 0.30 -42.14
N GLY A 70 -5.09 -0.77 -42.14
CA GLY A 70 -4.71 -1.50 -43.34
C GLY A 70 -5.90 -2.16 -44.04
N ALA A 71 -6.81 -2.78 -43.28
CA ALA A 71 -8.02 -3.38 -43.82
C ALA A 71 -8.96 -2.33 -44.42
N VAL A 72 -9.18 -1.22 -43.72
CA VAL A 72 -9.99 -0.08 -44.20
C VAL A 72 -9.38 0.54 -45.46
N TRP A 73 -8.06 0.71 -45.51
CA TRP A 73 -7.36 1.22 -46.68
C TRP A 73 -7.48 0.27 -47.88
N MET A 74 -7.32 -1.04 -47.66
CA MET A 74 -7.52 -2.03 -48.74
C MET A 74 -8.94 -2.03 -49.29
N ILE A 75 -9.95 -1.95 -48.43
CA ILE A 75 -11.36 -1.86 -48.82
C ILE A 75 -11.61 -0.58 -49.63
N TRP A 76 -11.06 0.55 -49.20
CA TRP A 76 -11.23 1.82 -49.90
C TRP A 76 -10.51 1.87 -51.26
N ALA A 77 -9.29 1.32 -51.33
CA ALA A 77 -8.49 1.27 -52.56
C ALA A 77 -9.11 0.40 -53.66
N HIS A 78 -9.88 -0.63 -53.29
CA HIS A 78 -10.52 -1.56 -54.23
C HIS A 78 -12.03 -1.33 -54.41
N ALA A 79 -12.63 -0.36 -53.72
CA ALA A 79 -14.05 -0.04 -53.84
C ALA A 79 -14.33 0.83 -55.08
N ALA A 80 -15.40 0.50 -55.81
CA ALA A 80 -15.92 1.34 -56.89
C ALA A 80 -16.42 2.70 -56.34
N ASP A 81 -16.37 3.77 -57.14
CA ASP A 81 -16.73 5.12 -56.68
C ASP A 81 -18.16 5.23 -56.13
N ALA A 82 -19.09 4.41 -56.65
CA ALA A 82 -20.47 4.33 -56.16
C ALA A 82 -20.59 3.70 -54.75
N ASP A 83 -19.68 2.80 -54.38
CA ASP A 83 -19.69 2.08 -53.10
C ASP A 83 -18.95 2.85 -51.99
N LYS A 84 -18.04 3.76 -52.36
CA LYS A 84 -17.34 4.63 -51.40
C LYS A 84 -18.31 5.42 -50.53
N ALA A 85 -19.43 5.90 -51.10
CA ALA A 85 -20.47 6.62 -50.37
C ALA A 85 -21.14 5.77 -49.26
N ARG A 86 -21.17 4.44 -49.40
CA ARG A 86 -21.73 3.50 -48.41
C ARG A 86 -20.72 3.05 -47.35
N ILE A 87 -19.42 3.14 -47.66
CA ILE A 87 -18.33 2.76 -46.75
C ILE A 87 -18.14 3.82 -45.65
N TYR A 88 -18.35 5.11 -45.97
CA TYR A 88 -18.16 6.21 -45.01
C TYR A 88 -18.95 6.05 -43.68
N PRO A 89 -20.26 5.77 -43.70
CA PRO A 89 -21.01 5.57 -42.46
C PRO A 89 -20.48 4.40 -41.63
N GLY A 90 -20.18 3.25 -42.25
CA GLY A 90 -19.65 2.08 -41.55
C GLY A 90 -18.29 2.31 -40.91
N LEU A 91 -17.43 3.10 -41.57
CA LEU A 91 -16.11 3.49 -41.07
C LEU A 91 -16.24 4.42 -39.86
N ILE A 92 -17.16 5.39 -39.92
CA ILE A 92 -17.48 6.29 -38.80
C ILE A 92 -18.06 5.49 -37.62
N THR A 93 -19.02 4.59 -37.86
CA THR A 93 -19.59 3.74 -36.82
C THR A 93 -18.53 2.84 -36.17
N GLY A 94 -17.67 2.19 -36.98
CA GLY A 94 -16.57 1.38 -36.47
C GLY A 94 -15.59 2.18 -35.62
N LEU A 95 -15.23 3.39 -36.06
CA LEU A 95 -14.37 4.29 -35.30
C LEU A 95 -15.00 4.69 -33.95
N ILE A 96 -16.29 5.03 -33.94
CA ILE A 96 -17.02 5.37 -32.71
C ILE A 96 -17.02 4.19 -31.74
N VAL A 97 -17.23 2.97 -32.22
CA VAL A 97 -17.24 1.75 -31.38
C VAL A 97 -15.85 1.50 -30.79
N VAL A 98 -14.79 1.58 -31.60
CA VAL A 98 -13.41 1.37 -31.15
C VAL A 98 -12.99 2.43 -30.13
N LEU A 99 -13.32 3.70 -30.39
CA LEU A 99 -13.06 4.80 -29.45
C LEU A 99 -13.85 4.63 -28.15
N GLY A 100 -15.11 4.22 -28.24
CA GLY A 100 -15.94 3.91 -27.07
C GLY A 100 -15.31 2.84 -26.19
N TRP A 101 -14.90 1.72 -26.79
CA TRP A 101 -14.24 0.62 -26.08
C TRP A 101 -12.91 1.06 -25.45
N PHE A 102 -12.11 1.84 -26.18
CA PHE A 102 -10.86 2.40 -25.66
C PHE A 102 -11.11 3.28 -24.43
N VAL A 103 -12.08 4.20 -24.50
CA VAL A 103 -12.43 5.07 -23.37
C VAL A 103 -12.89 4.25 -22.17
N THR A 104 -13.74 3.24 -22.37
CA THR A 104 -14.19 2.34 -21.29
C THR A 104 -13.02 1.61 -20.64
N PHE A 105 -12.09 1.07 -21.43
CA PHE A 105 -10.90 0.39 -20.95
C PHE A 105 -9.99 1.33 -20.14
N VAL A 106 -9.76 2.55 -20.63
CA VAL A 106 -8.98 3.57 -19.92
C VAL A 106 -9.60 3.91 -18.56
N ILE A 107 -10.93 4.06 -18.52
CA ILE A 107 -11.65 4.33 -17.29
C ILE A 107 -11.56 3.14 -16.33
N SER A 108 -11.72 1.91 -16.81
CA SER A 108 -11.65 0.71 -15.95
C SER A 108 -10.25 0.54 -15.36
N SER A 109 -9.18 0.65 -16.17
CA SER A 109 -7.81 0.57 -15.67
C SER A 109 -7.47 1.65 -14.65
N TYR A 110 -7.99 2.87 -14.84
CA TYR A 110 -7.81 3.95 -13.86
C TYR A 110 -8.51 3.62 -12.54
N ARG A 111 -9.78 3.16 -12.60
CA ARG A 111 -10.56 2.80 -11.42
C ARG A 111 -9.93 1.64 -10.65
N GLU A 112 -9.40 0.63 -11.36
CA GLU A 112 -8.69 -0.50 -10.75
C GLU A 112 -7.42 -0.05 -10.02
N ALA A 113 -6.60 0.80 -10.65
CA ALA A 113 -5.40 1.33 -10.03
C ALA A 113 -5.72 2.21 -8.80
N GLU A 114 -6.74 3.08 -8.91
CA GLU A 114 -7.19 3.91 -7.80
C GLU A 114 -7.74 3.07 -6.64
N GLN A 115 -8.51 2.03 -6.95
CA GLN A 115 -9.04 1.10 -5.95
C GLN A 115 -7.92 0.33 -5.25
N ALA A 116 -6.91 -0.14 -6.00
CA ALA A 116 -5.73 -0.78 -5.42
C ALA A 116 -4.96 0.16 -4.49
N ASP A 117 -4.75 1.42 -4.91
CA ASP A 117 -4.09 2.44 -4.08
C ASP A 117 -4.89 2.77 -2.81
N ARG A 118 -6.22 2.84 -2.90
CA ARG A 118 -7.10 3.06 -1.74
C ARG A 118 -7.00 1.89 -0.75
N ILE A 119 -7.16 0.66 -1.24
CA ILE A 119 -7.03 -0.56 -0.41
C ILE A 119 -5.65 -0.61 0.26
N ARG A 120 -4.58 -0.29 -0.46
CA ARG A 120 -3.22 -0.23 0.08
C ARG A 120 -3.12 0.77 1.24
N ARG A 121 -3.60 1.99 1.04
CA ARG A 121 -3.58 3.05 2.07
C ARG A 121 -4.44 2.69 3.29
N ASP A 122 -5.66 2.20 3.06
CA ASP A 122 -6.57 1.82 4.15
C ASP A 122 -5.96 0.69 5.00
N THR A 123 -5.29 -0.27 4.34
CA THR A 123 -4.57 -1.35 5.02
C THR A 123 -3.40 -0.83 5.83
N LEU A 124 -2.56 0.05 5.27
CA LEU A 124 -1.46 0.68 5.99
C LEU A 124 -1.94 1.47 7.21
N VAL A 125 -3.03 2.23 7.08
CA VAL A 125 -3.63 2.99 8.18
C VAL A 125 -4.19 2.05 9.26
N ALA A 126 -4.86 0.96 8.87
CA ALA A 126 -5.37 -0.03 9.81
C ALA A 126 -4.23 -0.69 10.61
N ILE A 127 -3.19 -1.18 9.92
CA ILE A 127 -1.99 -1.75 10.56
C ILE A 127 -1.31 -0.72 11.46
N LYS A 128 -1.12 0.51 10.96
CA LYS A 128 -0.51 1.61 11.72
C LYS A 128 -1.24 1.84 13.04
N ASN A 129 -2.56 1.94 13.01
CA ASN A 129 -3.35 2.21 14.20
C ASN A 129 -3.31 1.05 15.20
N GLU A 130 -3.30 -0.20 14.73
CA GLU A 130 -3.12 -1.36 15.60
C GLU A 130 -1.73 -1.37 16.24
N ILE A 131 -0.66 -1.28 15.45
CA ILE A 131 0.71 -1.23 15.96
C ILE A 131 0.87 -0.06 16.93
N PHE A 132 0.32 1.11 16.61
CA PHE A 132 0.36 2.28 17.47
C PHE A 132 -0.32 2.02 18.82
N ALA A 133 -1.52 1.44 18.83
CA ALA A 133 -2.22 1.11 20.08
C ALA A 133 -1.42 0.12 20.95
N LEU A 134 -0.77 -0.87 20.33
CA LEU A 134 0.07 -1.83 21.02
C LEU A 134 1.36 -1.20 21.57
N VAL A 135 2.01 -0.36 20.76
CA VAL A 135 3.21 0.39 21.12
C VAL A 135 2.93 1.37 22.25
N ASP A 136 1.88 2.17 22.15
CA ASP A 136 1.49 3.16 23.16
C ASP A 136 1.15 2.50 24.50
N LYS A 137 0.47 1.34 24.47
CA LYS A 137 0.23 0.52 25.67
C LYS A 137 1.52 0.01 26.32
N MET A 138 2.58 -0.24 25.56
CA MET A 138 3.87 -0.63 26.14
C MET A 138 4.66 0.59 26.61
N ASP A 139 4.52 1.72 25.91
CA ASP A 139 5.26 2.95 26.16
C ASP A 139 4.66 3.82 27.26
N ASN A 140 3.46 3.52 27.75
CA ASN A 140 2.80 4.24 28.84
C ASN A 140 3.27 3.85 30.25
N VAL A 141 4.22 2.93 30.37
CA VAL A 141 4.88 2.56 31.62
C VAL A 141 6.39 2.65 31.41
N ALA A 142 7.08 3.33 32.34
CA ALA A 142 8.54 3.37 32.37
C ALA A 142 9.11 1.95 32.60
N ILE A 143 9.52 1.28 31.52
CA ILE A 143 9.81 -0.15 31.50
C ILE A 143 10.97 -0.47 32.45
N ARG A 144 12.05 0.32 32.40
CA ARG A 144 13.27 0.05 33.18
C ARG A 144 13.07 0.27 34.67
N SER A 145 12.47 1.38 35.07
CA SER A 145 12.26 1.72 36.48
C SER A 145 11.26 0.76 37.13
N ASN A 146 10.16 0.45 36.45
CA ASN A 146 9.20 -0.53 36.93
C ASN A 146 9.82 -1.93 37.01
N ALA A 147 10.61 -2.33 36.00
CA ALA A 147 11.28 -3.61 36.01
C ALA A 147 12.30 -3.75 37.15
N GLN A 148 13.03 -2.68 37.47
CA GLN A 148 13.96 -2.66 38.61
C GLN A 148 13.20 -2.90 39.92
N LEU A 149 12.13 -2.14 40.16
CA LEU A 149 11.30 -2.26 41.36
C LEU A 149 10.69 -3.67 41.50
N VAL A 150 10.21 -4.25 40.40
CA VAL A 150 9.66 -5.61 40.40
C VAL A 150 10.76 -6.65 40.68
N GLN A 151 11.93 -6.53 40.06
CA GLN A 151 13.03 -7.46 40.27
C GLN A 151 13.55 -7.43 41.71
N ASP A 152 13.67 -6.24 42.29
CA ASP A 152 14.09 -6.08 43.69
C ASP A 152 13.09 -6.75 44.63
N ARG A 153 11.78 -6.56 44.39
CA ARG A 153 10.72 -7.25 45.17
C ARG A 153 10.74 -8.77 44.99
N ILE A 154 11.05 -9.29 43.80
CA ILE A 154 11.19 -10.75 43.59
C ILE A 154 12.37 -11.28 44.41
N ALA A 155 13.48 -10.54 44.44
CA ALA A 155 14.68 -10.92 45.18
C ALA A 155 14.48 -10.85 46.70
N SER A 156 13.91 -9.75 47.21
CA SER A 156 13.68 -9.56 48.64
C SER A 156 12.51 -10.36 49.19
N GLY A 157 11.51 -10.67 48.36
CA GLY A 157 10.19 -11.10 48.84
C GLY A 157 9.36 -9.91 49.33
N VAL A 158 8.20 -10.21 49.90
CA VAL A 158 7.30 -9.21 50.51
C VAL A 158 6.98 -9.62 51.94
N THR A 159 6.99 -8.62 52.82
CA THR A 159 6.48 -8.77 54.18
C THR A 159 5.00 -8.40 54.18
N ASP A 160 4.14 -9.29 54.67
CA ASP A 160 2.71 -8.98 54.84
C ASP A 160 2.47 -8.02 56.02
N ALA A 161 1.21 -7.59 56.19
CA ALA A 161 0.83 -6.67 57.27
C ALA A 161 1.06 -7.25 58.69
N GLN A 162 1.30 -8.56 58.79
CA GLN A 162 1.54 -9.30 60.02
C GLN A 162 3.04 -9.57 60.25
N GLY A 163 3.93 -9.03 59.40
CA GLY A 163 5.37 -9.20 59.53
C GLY A 163 5.90 -10.53 59.00
N LYS A 164 5.08 -11.32 58.31
CA LYS A 164 5.49 -12.61 57.75
C LYS A 164 6.08 -12.42 56.36
N GLU A 165 7.27 -12.98 56.15
CA GLU A 165 7.88 -13.01 54.82
C GLU A 165 7.16 -14.00 53.90
N SER A 166 6.89 -13.53 52.68
CA SER A 166 6.26 -14.29 51.61
C SER A 166 6.99 -14.04 50.29
N ASP A 167 6.89 -15.01 49.39
CA ASP A 167 7.43 -14.85 48.04
C ASP A 167 6.58 -13.85 47.23
N TYR A 168 7.26 -12.94 46.53
CA TYR A 168 6.60 -11.99 45.64
C TYR A 168 6.36 -12.61 44.26
N PHE A 169 5.12 -12.55 43.80
CA PHE A 169 4.72 -12.95 42.45
C PHE A 169 4.15 -11.73 41.72
N PRO A 170 4.86 -11.18 40.73
CA PRO A 170 4.37 -10.01 40.01
C PRO A 170 3.14 -10.37 39.19
N PHE A 171 2.15 -9.47 39.20
CA PHE A 171 1.02 -9.57 38.30
C PHE A 171 1.40 -8.96 36.93
N ALA A 172 1.29 -9.75 35.87
CA ALA A 172 1.41 -9.28 34.49
C ALA A 172 0.05 -9.35 33.80
N THR A 173 -0.40 -8.22 33.24
CA THR A 173 -1.60 -8.17 32.40
C THR A 173 -1.34 -8.89 31.09
N MET A 174 -2.37 -9.54 30.55
CA MET A 174 -2.28 -10.15 29.23
C MET A 174 -2.21 -9.06 28.16
N GLU A 175 -1.38 -9.29 27.13
CA GLU A 175 -1.34 -8.39 25.98
C GLU A 175 -2.43 -8.77 24.97
N SER A 176 -2.98 -7.73 24.31
CA SER A 176 -4.12 -7.85 23.40
C SER A 176 -3.78 -8.70 22.18
N GLU A 177 -4.79 -9.32 21.58
CA GLU A 177 -4.60 -10.01 20.30
C GLU A 177 -4.47 -9.02 19.15
N PRO A 178 -3.58 -9.29 18.17
CA PRO A 178 -3.47 -8.48 16.97
C PRO A 178 -4.62 -8.82 16.01
N ILE A 179 -5.69 -8.03 16.04
CA ILE A 179 -6.96 -8.27 15.32
C ILE A 179 -6.79 -8.00 13.81
N VAL A 180 -6.20 -6.85 13.46
CA VAL A 180 -6.06 -6.39 12.08
C VAL A 180 -5.05 -7.27 11.34
N PHE A 181 -3.88 -7.52 11.94
CA PHE A 181 -2.86 -8.35 11.30
C PHE A 181 -3.33 -9.79 11.05
N GLU A 182 -4.03 -10.41 12.00
CA GLU A 182 -4.60 -11.74 11.81
C GLU A 182 -5.68 -11.75 10.72
N ALA A 183 -6.54 -10.73 10.67
CA ALA A 183 -7.56 -10.59 9.62
C ALA A 183 -6.97 -10.42 8.21
N LEU A 184 -5.76 -9.87 8.09
CA LEU A 184 -5.07 -9.66 6.81
C LEU A 184 -4.32 -10.90 6.30
N GLY A 185 -4.28 -12.00 7.05
CA GLY A 185 -3.39 -13.16 6.90
C GLY A 185 -3.39 -13.92 5.56
N THR A 186 -4.21 -13.52 4.57
CA THR A 186 -4.24 -14.13 3.22
C THR A 186 -4.12 -13.13 2.06
N SER A 187 -4.18 -11.82 2.32
CA SER A 187 -4.06 -10.80 1.28
C SER A 187 -3.36 -9.57 1.84
N VAL A 188 -2.02 -9.57 1.77
CA VAL A 188 -1.27 -8.33 1.93
C VAL A 188 -1.38 -7.60 0.59
N PRO A 189 -1.98 -6.39 0.53
CA PRO A 189 -1.96 -5.57 -0.69
C PRO A 189 -0.51 -5.32 -1.11
N GLY A 190 -0.27 -4.74 -2.29
CA GLY A 190 1.07 -4.42 -2.80
C GLY A 190 1.83 -3.39 -1.94
N LEU A 191 2.20 -3.77 -0.73
CA LEU A 191 3.03 -3.07 0.23
C LEU A 191 4.49 -3.22 -0.17
N GLU A 192 5.32 -2.28 0.25
CA GLU A 192 6.75 -2.36 0.03
C GLU A 192 7.38 -3.45 0.90
N GLU A 193 8.41 -4.12 0.37
CA GLU A 193 9.07 -5.25 1.05
C GLU A 193 9.61 -4.85 2.44
N ALA A 194 10.16 -3.63 2.55
CA ALA A 194 10.69 -3.08 3.79
C ALA A 194 9.59 -2.94 4.86
N THR A 195 8.43 -2.40 4.49
CA THR A 195 7.24 -2.30 5.36
C THR A 195 6.77 -3.65 5.82
N VAL A 196 6.63 -4.60 4.90
CA VAL A 196 6.21 -5.98 5.24
C VAL A 196 7.20 -6.60 6.21
N ALA A 197 8.51 -6.48 5.96
CA ALA A 197 9.54 -7.02 6.83
C ALA A 197 9.50 -6.40 8.24
N ALA A 198 9.31 -5.08 8.34
CA ALA A 198 9.24 -4.39 9.62
C ALA A 198 7.99 -4.80 10.43
N VAL A 199 6.82 -4.84 9.77
CA VAL A 199 5.54 -5.24 10.37
C VAL A 199 5.58 -6.69 10.85
N VAL A 200 6.03 -7.61 10.01
CA VAL A 200 6.12 -9.04 10.37
C VAL A 200 7.09 -9.25 11.54
N ARG A 201 8.25 -8.57 11.54
CA ARG A 201 9.20 -8.64 12.66
C ARG A 201 8.60 -8.13 13.97
N PHE A 202 7.84 -7.04 13.93
CA PHE A 202 7.14 -6.53 15.10
C PHE A 202 6.15 -7.57 15.65
N TYR A 203 5.26 -8.11 14.81
CA TYR A 203 4.26 -9.09 15.29
C TYR A 203 4.89 -10.41 15.75
N ALA A 204 6.01 -10.84 15.16
CA ALA A 204 6.78 -11.98 15.66
C ALA A 204 7.31 -11.72 17.09
N GLU A 205 7.97 -10.59 17.31
CA GLU A 205 8.47 -10.19 18.64
C GLU A 205 7.33 -9.97 19.64
N TYR A 206 6.19 -9.47 19.19
CA TYR A 206 5.00 -9.27 20.02
C TYR A 206 4.36 -10.59 20.43
N THR A 207 4.28 -11.56 19.52
CA THR A 207 3.79 -12.92 19.79
C THR A 207 4.69 -13.62 20.80
N ASP A 208 6.01 -13.51 20.65
CA ASP A 208 6.95 -14.09 21.61
C ASP A 208 6.86 -13.42 22.98
N LEU A 209 6.71 -12.08 23.03
CA LEU A 209 6.45 -11.37 24.28
C LEU A 209 5.16 -11.87 24.97
N ARG A 210 4.08 -12.06 24.20
CA ARG A 210 2.80 -12.60 24.71
C ARG A 210 2.96 -13.96 25.35
N ARG A 211 3.63 -14.88 24.67
CA ARG A 211 3.92 -16.22 25.20
C ARG A 211 4.75 -16.15 26.49
N MET A 212 5.78 -15.30 26.54
CA MET A 212 6.57 -15.13 27.76
C MET A 212 5.74 -14.56 28.93
N VAL A 213 4.81 -13.63 28.65
CA VAL A 213 3.88 -13.12 29.67
C VAL A 213 2.93 -14.22 30.14
N GLU A 214 2.43 -15.06 29.24
CA GLU A 214 1.58 -16.21 29.59
C GLU A 214 2.34 -17.21 30.45
N ASP A 215 3.55 -17.60 30.05
CA ASP A 215 4.43 -18.50 30.81
C ASP A 215 4.70 -17.95 32.21
N SER A 216 4.86 -16.63 32.36
CA SER A 216 5.10 -15.98 33.67
C SER A 216 3.98 -16.21 34.69
N ARG A 217 2.78 -16.53 34.23
CA ARG A 217 1.58 -16.72 35.06
C ARG A 217 1.42 -18.17 35.52
N THR A 218 2.16 -19.10 34.92
CA THR A 218 2.09 -20.54 35.22
C THR A 218 2.65 -20.85 36.61
N GLU A 219 2.16 -21.94 37.22
CA GLU A 219 2.68 -22.43 38.50
C GLU A 219 4.15 -22.88 38.42
N ASP A 220 4.62 -23.27 37.23
CA ASP A 220 5.99 -23.72 37.02
C ASP A 220 6.99 -22.58 37.24
N ILE A 221 6.69 -21.37 36.72
CA ILE A 221 7.52 -20.19 36.97
C ILE A 221 7.48 -19.77 38.44
N LYS A 222 6.33 -19.91 39.11
CA LYS A 222 6.19 -19.56 40.54
C LYS A 222 7.05 -20.47 41.43
N ARG A 223 7.21 -21.74 41.06
CA ARG A 223 8.04 -22.73 41.78
C ARG A 223 9.54 -22.53 41.59
N LEU A 224 9.97 -21.75 40.60
CA LEU A 224 11.38 -21.48 40.38
C LEU A 224 12.01 -20.72 41.57
N PRO A 225 13.29 -20.96 41.90
CA PRO A 225 14.02 -20.16 42.88
C PRO A 225 14.04 -18.67 42.52
N ARG A 226 14.12 -17.79 43.53
CA ARG A 226 14.11 -16.32 43.38
C ARG A 226 15.07 -15.83 42.29
N ASP A 227 16.32 -16.29 42.28
CA ASP A 227 17.33 -15.89 41.29
C ASP A 227 16.92 -16.23 39.84
N ARG A 228 16.28 -17.38 39.64
CA ARG A 228 15.80 -17.81 38.32
C ARG A 228 14.59 -16.97 37.89
N ARG A 229 13.70 -16.62 38.83
CA ARG A 229 12.57 -15.70 38.56
C ARG A 229 13.04 -14.30 38.21
N VAL A 230 14.04 -13.76 38.91
CA VAL A 230 14.67 -12.47 38.58
C VAL A 230 15.26 -12.51 37.17
N ASN A 231 16.01 -13.56 36.84
CA ASN A 231 16.59 -13.70 35.50
C ASN A 231 15.53 -13.84 34.40
N PHE A 232 14.45 -14.59 34.65
CA PHE A 232 13.31 -14.67 33.75
C PHE A 232 12.66 -13.28 33.54
N HIS A 233 12.43 -12.53 34.62
CA HIS A 233 11.87 -11.18 34.53
C HIS A 233 12.80 -10.21 33.78
N LYS A 234 14.13 -10.33 33.93
CA LYS A 234 15.11 -9.58 33.14
C LYS A 234 15.00 -9.89 31.64
N GLN A 235 14.82 -11.15 31.28
CA GLN A 235 14.61 -11.56 29.88
C GLN A 235 13.28 -11.00 29.34
N LEU A 236 12.20 -11.06 30.12
CA LEU A 236 10.91 -10.48 29.76
C LEU A 236 11.02 -8.97 29.53
N THR A 237 11.73 -8.26 30.41
CA THR A 237 11.98 -6.81 30.29
C THR A 237 12.79 -6.49 29.03
N LYS A 238 13.86 -7.26 28.75
CA LYS A 238 14.65 -7.12 27.52
C LYS A 238 13.80 -7.34 26.28
N ARG A 239 12.93 -8.36 26.30
CA ARG A 239 12.01 -8.65 25.19
C ARG A 239 11.04 -7.49 24.99
N ARG A 240 10.41 -6.98 26.05
CA ARG A 240 9.49 -5.83 25.98
C ARG A 240 10.13 -4.59 25.35
N ILE A 241 11.36 -4.25 25.74
CA ILE A 241 12.14 -3.16 25.14
C ILE A 241 12.39 -3.43 23.65
N GLY A 242 12.75 -4.68 23.30
CA GLY A 242 12.95 -5.10 21.92
C GLY A 242 11.68 -4.97 21.08
N THR A 243 10.55 -5.46 21.57
CA THR A 243 9.24 -5.39 20.93
C THR A 243 8.80 -3.94 20.72
N LEU A 244 8.98 -3.07 21.73
CA LEU A 244 8.69 -1.64 21.60
C LEU A 244 9.53 -1.00 20.49
N ARG A 245 10.84 -1.26 20.46
CA ARG A 245 11.72 -0.77 19.39
C ARG A 245 11.26 -1.25 18.01
N MET A 246 10.93 -2.52 17.86
CA MET A 246 10.46 -3.04 16.57
C MET A 246 9.11 -2.44 16.14
N GLY A 247 8.23 -2.17 17.10
CA GLY A 247 6.96 -1.48 16.83
C GLY A 247 7.18 -0.05 16.35
N LEU A 248 8.12 0.68 16.96
CA LEU A 248 8.50 2.02 16.51
C LEU A 248 9.10 1.97 15.09
N LYS A 249 10.00 1.02 14.79
CA LYS A 249 10.53 0.83 13.43
C LYS A 249 9.44 0.56 12.40
N ALA A 250 8.48 -0.31 12.74
CA ALA A 250 7.36 -0.62 11.86
C ALA A 250 6.50 0.62 11.59
N LEU A 251 6.25 1.45 12.60
CA LEU A 251 5.52 2.71 12.43
C LEU A 251 6.26 3.71 11.54
N VAL A 252 7.58 3.83 11.68
CA VAL A 252 8.41 4.67 10.79
C VAL A 252 8.29 4.21 9.35
N GLU A 253 8.42 2.91 9.10
CA GLU A 253 8.36 2.36 7.74
C GLU A 253 6.98 2.55 7.10
N ILE A 254 5.91 2.32 7.88
CA ILE A 254 4.54 2.61 7.42
C ILE A 254 4.35 4.10 7.12
N ASN A 255 4.90 4.99 7.97
CA ASN A 255 4.81 6.43 7.75
C ASN A 255 5.55 6.86 6.47
N PHE A 256 6.72 6.26 6.22
CA PHE A 256 7.50 6.47 4.99
C PHE A 256 6.69 6.04 3.76
N GLU A 257 6.10 4.85 3.77
CA GLU A 257 5.30 4.34 2.66
C GLU A 257 3.99 5.16 2.43
N LEU A 258 3.42 5.72 3.51
CA LEU A 258 2.28 6.64 3.44
C LEU A 258 2.67 8.05 2.93
N GLY A 259 3.96 8.39 2.89
CA GLY A 259 4.47 9.69 2.48
C GLY A 259 4.23 10.79 3.50
N ILE A 260 4.31 10.48 4.80
CA ILE A 260 4.25 11.46 5.88
C ILE A 260 5.58 12.24 5.92
N GLU A 261 5.51 13.57 6.06
CA GLU A 261 6.68 14.46 5.98
C GLU A 261 7.77 14.16 7.02
N ASP A 262 7.34 13.79 8.24
CA ASP A 262 8.23 13.40 9.33
C ASP A 262 7.84 12.00 9.83
N PRO A 263 8.43 10.93 9.27
CA PRO A 263 8.03 9.56 9.59
C PRO A 263 8.49 9.11 10.99
N GLU A 264 9.50 9.76 11.57
CA GLU A 264 10.07 9.42 12.88
C GLU A 264 9.30 10.05 14.04
N ASN A 265 8.57 11.14 13.79
CA ASN A 265 7.76 11.82 14.78
C ASN A 265 6.45 11.06 15.09
N ILE A 266 6.59 10.04 15.94
CA ILE A 266 5.49 9.22 16.44
C ILE A 266 4.95 9.86 17.74
N GLY A 267 3.69 10.30 17.73
CA GLY A 267 3.01 10.93 18.87
C GLY A 267 2.66 9.95 20.00
N ARG A 268 3.66 9.38 20.66
CA ARG A 268 3.55 8.39 21.76
C ARG A 268 3.44 9.03 23.15
N SER A 269 2.95 8.27 24.13
CA SER A 269 2.82 8.69 25.54
C SER A 269 4.13 9.14 26.20
N GLY A 270 5.28 8.55 25.84
CA GLY A 270 6.60 9.11 26.13
C GLY A 270 7.26 8.71 27.46
N GLU A 271 6.89 7.61 28.11
CA GLU A 271 7.57 7.16 29.36
C GLU A 271 8.92 6.46 29.10
N ASN A 272 9.24 6.13 27.84
CA ASN A 272 10.52 5.53 27.47
C ASN A 272 11.21 6.30 26.32
N PRO A 273 11.59 7.57 26.54
CA PRO A 273 12.17 8.43 25.50
C PRO A 273 13.50 7.89 24.96
N GLU A 274 14.21 7.08 25.74
CA GLU A 274 15.49 6.47 25.35
C GLU A 274 15.33 5.31 24.33
N ILE A 275 14.11 4.82 24.15
CA ILE A 275 13.82 3.78 23.16
C ILE A 275 13.41 4.48 21.88
N THR A 276 14.34 4.54 20.93
CA THR A 276 14.14 5.07 19.58
C THR A 276 13.96 3.94 18.57
N PRO A 277 13.39 4.21 17.37
CA PRO A 277 13.38 3.26 16.26
C PRO A 277 14.77 2.65 16.04
#